data_AF-A0A3E3IP19-F1
#
_entry.id   AF-A0A3E3IP19-F1
#
_cell.length_a   1.000
_cell.length_b   1.000
_cell.length_c   1.000
_cell.angle_alpha   90.00
_cell.angle_beta   90.00
_cell.angle_gamma   90.00
#
_symmetry.space_group_name_H-M   'P 1'
#
loop_
_entity.id
_entity.type
_entity.pdbx_description
1 polymer ?
#
loop_
_entity_poly.entity_id
_entity_poly.type
_entity_poly.pdbx_seq_one_letter_code
_entity_poly.pdbx_strand_id
1 'polypeptide(L)'
;MRLLVILGCVKKTVAINKEDILLVQDYNIYEREKENHRTYLINYNLAYQDERLKKFSQERFEKIPKAFQYFQNSYYRRVQAPVASVLIQIDQILCETGADEIVLFGGSRRPFCTLQNGEGEGQRIWYQTAWLMNPVIDQTFGARAKICWVGRLPSFCFAVMSCLRFWYFSLRTSARLLLSALRQKHNLNQVEYDKIAANAFVVCELPLQFTHLHSLLDDMDSLKLVNLFPYQMGYKGIGWRLSVHDIIRALMGALRARREMLRNKSQIDQMRSSVSMPIYDLANSLMLEFFNFDSRHRALLRYTKRDGMPKSAYLITDMTYGPDIVLYHTLAQELGWTHLNFQYVSMDVMAYPQMKLADRYFIYSIPVYKYYAQFSKTYRFYWPSKKTPANSEGPPLDKKPRLTVFTQPDAQAERYLHFLSLVATSPNAGDKADIYVKLHPRQNLAEQFHALKNQYQCLHFLSGQTTVEKALEDTDICVSMSSSVLAESLLLGKMGMIVDIDGKSEHAISIENTCFPQINFVIRTMDEFWNMIENRQTFWSMFQQRYQQYFDQVGETTDWQIELGEQN
;
A
#
# COMPACT_ATOMS: atom_id res chain seq x y z
N MET A 1 19.40 31.87 8.77
CA MET A 1 19.76 30.45 8.49
C MET A 1 18.74 29.89 7.52
N ARG A 2 19.13 29.04 6.57
CA ARG A 2 18.22 28.61 5.49
C ARG A 2 17.79 27.15 5.66
N LEU A 3 16.49 26.90 5.45
CA LEU A 3 15.93 25.56 5.29
C LEU A 3 15.75 25.26 3.80
N LEU A 4 16.48 24.29 3.28
CA LEU A 4 16.38 23.83 1.89
C LEU A 4 15.41 22.64 1.83
N VAL A 5 14.26 22.81 1.18
CA VAL A 5 13.24 21.76 1.02
C VAL A 5 13.39 21.09 -0.34
N ILE A 6 13.93 19.88 -0.35
CA ILE A 6 14.36 19.13 -1.54
C ILE A 6 13.40 17.95 -1.79
N LEU A 7 12.46 18.13 -2.72
CA LEU A 7 11.37 17.18 -3.03
C LEU A 7 11.58 16.45 -4.38
N GLY A 8 12.83 16.09 -4.67
CA GLY A 8 13.25 15.40 -5.90
C GLY A 8 14.71 15.67 -6.27
N CYS A 9 15.12 15.32 -7.50
CA CYS A 9 16.49 15.56 -7.97
C CYS A 9 16.82 17.07 -8.05
N VAL A 10 17.81 17.48 -7.26
CA VAL A 10 18.42 18.80 -7.37
C VAL A 10 19.32 18.81 -8.61
N LYS A 11 18.96 19.60 -9.64
CA LYS A 11 19.99 20.05 -10.59
C LYS A 11 20.92 20.96 -9.80
N LYS A 12 22.21 20.62 -9.72
CA LYS A 12 23.28 21.33 -8.99
C LYS A 12 23.39 22.82 -9.40
N THR A 13 22.47 23.66 -8.96
CA THR A 13 22.51 25.10 -9.26
C THR A 13 22.58 25.97 -8.00
N VAL A 14 22.39 25.41 -6.80
CA VAL A 14 22.50 26.15 -5.53
C VAL A 14 23.63 25.58 -4.71
N ALA A 15 24.56 26.43 -4.29
CA ALA A 15 25.58 26.08 -3.32
C ALA A 15 24.91 25.85 -1.95
N ILE A 16 25.10 24.64 -1.42
CA ILE A 16 24.71 24.28 -0.05
C ILE A 16 25.83 24.77 0.86
N ASN A 17 25.48 25.63 1.80
CA ASN A 17 26.40 26.18 2.80
C ASN A 17 26.41 25.27 4.03
N LYS A 18 27.50 25.30 4.80
CA LYS A 18 27.67 24.48 6.01
C LYS A 18 26.57 24.70 7.07
N GLU A 19 26.00 25.90 7.13
CA GLU A 19 24.92 26.27 8.06
C GLU A 19 23.51 25.96 7.54
N ASP A 20 23.38 25.48 6.30
CA ASP A 20 22.08 25.14 5.75
C ASP A 20 21.50 23.90 6.41
N ILE A 21 20.19 23.94 6.63
CA ILE A 21 19.41 22.79 7.09
C ILE A 21 18.73 22.17 5.88
N LEU A 22 18.82 20.86 5.74
CA LEU A 22 18.26 20.13 4.60
C LEU A 22 17.04 19.33 5.04
N LEU A 23 15.91 19.52 4.39
CA LEU A 23 14.76 18.62 4.47
C LEU A 23 14.60 17.91 3.13
N VAL A 24 14.89 16.61 3.10
CA VAL A 24 15.05 15.85 1.86
C VAL A 24 14.03 14.72 1.75
N GLN A 25 13.51 14.51 0.54
CA GLN A 25 12.65 13.36 0.22
C GLN A 25 13.46 12.09 -0.09
N ASP A 26 14.67 12.25 -0.63
CA ASP A 26 15.49 11.16 -1.16
C ASP A 26 16.50 10.66 -0.11
N TYR A 27 16.53 9.34 0.09
CA TYR A 27 17.36 8.69 1.09
C TYR A 27 18.87 8.78 0.78
N ASN A 28 19.28 8.66 -0.49
CA ASN A 28 20.67 8.82 -0.87
C ASN A 28 21.17 10.23 -0.59
N ILE A 29 20.31 11.25 -0.80
CA ILE A 29 20.65 12.63 -0.45
C ILE A 29 20.80 12.73 1.07
N TYR A 30 19.89 12.12 1.85
CA TYR A 30 20.01 12.10 3.31
C TYR A 30 21.35 11.48 3.76
N GLU A 31 21.67 10.27 3.30
CA GLU A 31 22.89 9.56 3.71
C GLU A 31 24.17 10.29 3.30
N ARG A 32 24.18 10.93 2.12
CA ARG A 32 25.33 11.69 1.64
C ARG A 32 25.55 12.99 2.43
N GLU A 33 24.49 13.65 2.86
CA GLU A 33 24.59 15.00 3.45
C GLU A 33 24.56 15.01 4.99
N LYS A 34 24.06 13.94 5.65
CA LYS A 34 23.85 13.92 7.12
C LYS A 34 25.11 14.16 7.97
N GLU A 35 26.29 13.83 7.46
CA GLU A 35 27.56 14.03 8.18
C GLU A 35 28.05 15.48 8.10
N ASN A 36 27.67 16.19 7.05
CA ASN A 36 28.18 17.54 6.75
C ASN A 36 27.16 18.65 7.07
N HIS A 37 25.87 18.32 7.08
CA HIS A 37 24.76 19.25 7.25
C HIS A 37 23.70 18.67 8.19
N ARG A 38 22.98 19.55 8.90
CA ARG A 38 21.80 19.15 9.68
C ARG A 38 20.69 18.74 8.71
N THR A 39 20.59 17.43 8.47
CA THR A 39 19.78 16.85 7.39
C THR A 39 18.65 16.01 7.99
N TYR A 40 17.43 16.24 7.52
CA TYR A 40 16.22 15.55 7.93
C TYR A 40 15.61 14.83 6.73
N LEU A 41 15.29 13.55 6.89
CA LEU A 41 14.47 12.82 5.94
C LEU A 41 12.99 13.14 6.19
N ILE A 42 12.22 13.34 5.12
CA ILE A 42 10.78 13.62 5.25
C ILE A 42 10.07 12.42 5.86
N ASN A 43 9.36 12.66 6.95
CA ASN A 43 8.50 11.66 7.58
C ASN A 43 7.04 11.90 7.15
N TYR A 44 6.55 11.11 6.19
CA TYR A 44 5.16 11.22 5.74
C TYR A 44 4.14 10.75 6.77
N ASN A 45 4.55 10.04 7.82
CA ASN A 45 3.63 9.40 8.76
C ASN A 45 3.12 10.33 9.88
N LEU A 46 3.67 11.54 10.01
CA LEU A 46 3.40 12.47 11.11
C LEU A 46 1.91 12.84 11.27
N ALA A 47 1.16 12.95 10.18
CA ALA A 47 -0.21 13.44 10.20
C ALA A 47 -1.29 12.34 10.07
N TYR A 48 -0.92 11.06 9.92
CA TYR A 48 -1.92 10.00 9.64
C TYR A 48 -2.90 9.77 10.78
N GLN A 49 -2.49 10.06 12.02
CA GLN A 49 -3.32 9.88 13.22
C GLN A 49 -4.05 11.17 13.66
N ASP A 50 -3.86 12.32 13.00
CA ASP A 50 -4.49 13.58 13.42
C ASP A 50 -6.02 13.58 13.18
N GLU A 51 -6.80 13.52 14.26
CA GLU A 51 -8.27 13.53 14.24
C GLU A 51 -8.87 14.80 13.62
N ARG A 52 -8.21 15.96 13.76
CA ARG A 52 -8.68 17.21 13.17
C ARG A 52 -8.55 17.16 11.65
N LEU A 53 -7.47 16.57 11.15
CA LEU A 53 -7.24 16.38 9.72
C LEU A 53 -8.31 15.45 9.11
N LYS A 54 -8.67 14.37 9.83
CA LYS A 54 -9.73 13.44 9.41
C LYS A 54 -11.09 14.12 9.34
N LYS A 55 -11.49 14.82 10.41
CA LYS A 55 -12.74 15.57 10.47
C LYS A 55 -12.83 16.60 9.33
N PHE A 56 -11.74 17.32 9.08
CA PHE A 56 -11.68 18.25 7.95
C PHE A 56 -11.86 17.54 6.59
N SER A 57 -11.27 16.36 6.42
CA SER A 57 -11.45 15.55 5.20
C SER A 57 -12.91 15.14 5.01
N GLN A 58 -13.61 14.76 6.09
CA GLN A 58 -15.04 14.42 6.11
C GLN A 58 -15.92 15.59 5.72
N GLU A 59 -15.81 16.72 6.42
CA GLU A 59 -16.57 17.93 6.13
C GLU A 59 -16.36 18.41 4.67
N ARG A 60 -15.14 18.23 4.15
CA ARG A 60 -14.82 18.55 2.75
C ARG A 60 -15.54 17.63 1.76
N PHE A 61 -15.51 16.32 1.99
CA PHE A 61 -16.10 15.32 1.09
C PHE A 61 -17.64 15.24 1.19
N GLU A 62 -18.23 15.70 2.28
CA GLU A 62 -19.69 15.86 2.39
C GLU A 62 -20.25 16.89 1.40
N LYS A 63 -19.43 17.87 0.99
CA LYS A 63 -19.84 18.96 0.08
C LYS A 63 -19.46 18.74 -1.39
N ILE A 64 -18.76 17.66 -1.71
CA ILE A 64 -18.52 17.28 -3.12
C ILE A 64 -19.65 16.35 -3.61
N PRO A 65 -19.84 16.20 -4.94
CA PRO A 65 -20.87 15.32 -5.48
C PRO A 65 -20.77 13.89 -4.92
N LYS A 66 -21.92 13.26 -4.63
CA LYS A 66 -21.97 11.88 -4.09
C LYS A 66 -21.14 10.87 -4.90
N ALA A 67 -21.10 11.05 -6.23
CA ALA A 67 -20.29 10.23 -7.13
C ALA A 67 -18.78 10.22 -6.76
N PHE A 68 -18.27 11.27 -6.15
CA PHE A 68 -16.86 11.39 -5.77
C PHE A 68 -16.57 11.05 -4.31
N GLN A 69 -17.61 10.82 -3.49
CA GLN A 69 -17.44 10.52 -2.06
C GLN A 69 -16.58 9.27 -1.85
N TYR A 70 -16.70 8.26 -2.73
CA TYR A 70 -15.92 7.02 -2.75
C TYR A 70 -14.40 7.20 -2.72
N PHE A 71 -13.88 8.36 -3.12
CA PHE A 71 -12.43 8.61 -3.23
C PHE A 71 -11.87 9.38 -2.05
N GLN A 72 -12.64 9.56 -0.97
CA GLN A 72 -12.22 10.29 0.23
C GLN A 72 -10.93 9.72 0.84
N ASN A 73 -10.88 8.40 1.05
CA ASN A 73 -9.72 7.75 1.65
C ASN A 73 -8.48 7.86 0.73
N SER A 74 -8.69 7.72 -0.59
CA SER A 74 -7.63 7.92 -1.59
C SER A 74 -7.09 9.35 -1.55
N TYR A 75 -7.95 10.36 -1.45
CA TYR A 75 -7.53 11.75 -1.32
C TYR A 75 -6.80 12.02 -0.01
N TYR A 76 -7.30 11.50 1.11
CA TYR A 76 -6.67 11.65 2.41
C TYR A 76 -5.23 11.12 2.40
N ARG A 77 -5.03 9.85 1.96
CA ARG A 77 -3.71 9.21 1.95
C ARG A 77 -2.76 9.79 0.89
N ARG A 78 -3.26 10.13 -0.30
CA ARG A 78 -2.39 10.55 -1.43
C ARG A 78 -2.16 12.06 -1.48
N VAL A 79 -2.87 12.85 -0.69
CA VAL A 79 -2.80 14.31 -0.80
C VAL A 79 -2.75 14.94 0.57
N GLN A 80 -3.79 14.73 1.37
CA GLN A 80 -3.99 15.52 2.57
C GLN A 80 -2.99 15.18 3.69
N ALA A 81 -2.83 13.90 4.03
CA ALA A 81 -1.89 13.45 5.05
C ALA A 81 -0.42 13.74 4.67
N PRO A 82 0.05 13.44 3.44
CA PRO A 82 1.41 13.77 3.04
C PRO A 82 1.71 15.28 3.10
N VAL A 83 0.77 16.12 2.67
CA VAL A 83 0.91 17.59 2.75
C VAL A 83 1.00 18.02 4.21
N ALA A 84 0.08 17.56 5.06
CA ALA A 84 0.07 17.92 6.48
C ALA A 84 1.36 17.50 7.19
N SER A 85 1.87 16.29 6.92
CA SER A 85 3.12 15.80 7.51
C SER A 85 4.32 16.68 7.16
N VAL A 86 4.45 17.08 5.88
CA VAL A 86 5.53 18.00 5.45
C VAL A 86 5.40 19.36 6.13
N LEU A 87 4.19 19.91 6.23
CA LEU A 87 3.98 21.20 6.90
C LEU A 87 4.32 21.13 8.39
N ILE A 88 3.90 20.07 9.10
CA ILE A 88 4.24 19.85 10.52
C ILE A 88 5.76 19.76 10.69
N GLN A 89 6.44 18.99 9.84
CA GLN A 89 7.88 18.81 9.94
C GLN A 89 8.65 20.10 9.67
N ILE A 90 8.22 20.89 8.68
CA ILE A 90 8.79 22.22 8.43
C ILE A 90 8.59 23.11 9.65
N ASP A 91 7.38 23.17 10.21
CA ASP A 91 7.10 24.00 11.39
C ASP A 91 7.98 23.64 12.59
N GLN A 92 8.16 22.34 12.85
CA GLN A 92 9.07 21.81 13.88
C GLN A 92 10.51 22.27 13.64
N ILE A 93 11.04 22.11 12.42
CA ILE A 93 12.39 22.51 12.07
C ILE A 93 12.58 24.02 12.22
N LEU A 94 11.62 24.84 11.76
CA LEU A 94 11.70 26.30 11.91
C LEU A 94 11.72 26.70 13.40
N CYS A 95 10.89 26.08 14.23
CA CYS A 95 10.86 26.35 15.67
C CYS A 95 12.15 25.91 16.39
N GLU A 96 12.69 24.74 16.04
CA GLU A 96 13.91 24.20 16.66
C GLU A 96 15.17 24.98 16.28
N THR A 97 15.21 25.50 15.06
CA THR A 97 16.44 26.04 14.48
C THR A 97 16.43 27.57 14.39
N GLY A 98 15.26 28.20 14.32
CA GLY A 98 15.16 29.63 14.06
C GLY A 98 15.52 30.01 12.63
N ALA A 99 15.46 29.07 11.68
CA ALA A 99 15.59 29.38 10.27
C ALA A 99 14.49 30.37 9.81
N ASP A 100 14.90 31.40 9.10
CA ASP A 100 14.08 32.55 8.69
C ASP A 100 13.86 32.60 7.17
N GLU A 101 14.60 31.77 6.42
CA GLU A 101 14.47 31.59 4.98
C GLU A 101 14.20 30.13 4.61
N ILE A 102 13.19 29.90 3.75
CA ILE A 102 12.87 28.60 3.17
C ILE A 102 13.18 28.65 1.67
N VAL A 103 14.04 27.74 1.21
CA VAL A 103 14.43 27.59 -0.19
C VAL A 103 13.70 26.40 -0.80
N LEU A 104 12.85 26.68 -1.80
CA LEU A 104 12.02 25.70 -2.51
C LEU A 104 12.60 25.41 -3.89
N PHE A 105 12.76 24.12 -4.22
CA PHE A 105 13.30 23.68 -5.52
C PHE A 105 12.19 23.19 -6.46
N GLY A 106 12.15 23.72 -7.67
CA GLY A 106 11.18 23.37 -8.71
C GLY A 106 9.75 23.82 -8.39
N GLY A 107 8.76 23.22 -9.07
CA GLY A 107 7.34 23.51 -8.85
C GLY A 107 6.84 24.79 -9.49
N SER A 108 5.68 25.25 -9.04
CA SER A 108 5.00 26.47 -9.49
C SER A 108 4.18 27.08 -8.36
N ARG A 109 3.80 28.36 -8.47
CA ARG A 109 2.85 29.00 -7.54
C ARG A 109 1.42 28.45 -7.68
N ARG A 110 1.11 27.82 -8.82
CA ARG A 110 -0.14 27.10 -9.01
C ARG A 110 0.02 25.69 -8.41
N PRO A 111 -0.76 25.31 -7.39
CA PRO A 111 -0.78 23.92 -6.91
C PRO A 111 -1.30 22.98 -7.99
N PHE A 112 -0.83 21.74 -7.99
CA PHE A 112 -1.38 20.65 -8.80
C PHE A 112 -1.58 19.40 -7.95
N CYS A 113 -2.77 18.81 -8.09
CA CYS A 113 -3.20 17.65 -7.33
C CYS A 113 -3.64 16.54 -8.28
N THR A 114 -3.24 15.31 -7.99
CA THR A 114 -3.69 14.12 -8.72
C THR A 114 -3.71 12.91 -7.79
N LEU A 115 -4.72 12.07 -7.94
CA LEU A 115 -4.87 10.78 -7.25
C LEU A 115 -4.19 9.66 -8.06
N GLN A 116 -4.11 9.79 -9.38
CA GLN A 116 -3.46 8.86 -10.29
C GLN A 116 -2.01 9.23 -10.51
N ASN A 117 -1.08 8.30 -10.25
CA ASN A 117 0.36 8.49 -10.45
C ASN A 117 0.90 9.77 -9.75
N GLY A 118 0.35 10.10 -8.58
CA GLY A 118 0.72 11.21 -7.69
C GLY A 118 1.56 10.72 -6.50
N GLU A 119 1.30 11.24 -5.29
CA GLU A 119 1.89 10.68 -4.07
C GLU A 119 1.29 9.31 -3.71
N GLY A 120 2.04 8.54 -2.92
CA GLY A 120 1.70 7.17 -2.51
C GLY A 120 2.41 6.11 -3.35
N GLU A 121 1.93 4.88 -3.26
CA GLU A 121 2.52 3.73 -3.94
C GLU A 121 2.34 3.80 -5.47
N GLY A 122 3.45 3.59 -6.18
CA GLY A 122 3.49 3.46 -7.63
C GLY A 122 4.35 4.51 -8.34
N GLN A 123 4.59 4.28 -9.63
CA GLN A 123 5.42 5.17 -10.43
C GLN A 123 4.75 6.54 -10.63
N ARG A 124 5.46 7.60 -10.23
CA ARG A 124 5.15 8.97 -10.59
C ARG A 124 5.43 9.16 -12.08
N ILE A 125 4.38 9.35 -12.86
CA ILE A 125 4.48 9.65 -14.30
C ILE A 125 4.09 11.11 -14.44
N TRP A 126 4.86 11.94 -15.15
CA TRP A 126 4.52 13.35 -15.44
C TRP A 126 4.01 14.14 -14.22
N TYR A 127 4.65 13.93 -13.07
CA TYR A 127 4.32 14.52 -11.78
C TYR A 127 5.59 14.61 -10.93
N GLN A 128 5.71 15.66 -10.10
CA GLN A 128 6.77 15.83 -9.11
C GLN A 128 6.15 16.28 -7.80
N THR A 129 6.67 15.82 -6.66
CA THR A 129 6.14 16.18 -5.32
C THR A 129 6.18 17.69 -5.08
N ALA A 130 7.20 18.39 -5.60
CA ALA A 130 7.32 19.85 -5.57
C ALA A 130 6.11 20.59 -6.20
N TRP A 131 5.36 19.94 -7.09
CA TRP A 131 4.20 20.54 -7.78
C TRP A 131 2.96 20.64 -6.87
N LEU A 132 2.85 19.73 -5.92
CA LEU A 132 1.83 19.75 -4.88
C LEU A 132 2.31 20.55 -3.66
N MET A 133 3.50 20.24 -3.17
CA MET A 133 3.97 20.71 -1.86
C MET A 133 4.45 22.17 -1.87
N ASN A 134 5.32 22.58 -2.81
CA ASN A 134 5.93 23.92 -2.77
C ASN A 134 4.90 25.07 -2.77
N PRO A 135 3.87 25.09 -3.64
CA PRO A 135 2.86 26.14 -3.58
C PRO A 135 2.07 26.14 -2.26
N VAL A 136 1.91 24.99 -1.61
CA VAL A 136 1.25 24.88 -0.31
C VAL A 136 2.15 25.39 0.81
N ILE A 137 3.45 25.08 0.76
CA ILE A 137 4.46 25.62 1.68
C ILE A 137 4.54 27.15 1.56
N ASP A 138 4.59 27.68 0.33
CA ASP A 138 4.59 29.13 0.05
C ASP A 138 3.35 29.83 0.65
N GLN A 139 2.16 29.24 0.47
CA GLN A 139 0.91 29.76 1.06
C GLN A 139 0.91 29.72 2.59
N THR A 140 1.48 28.66 3.19
CA THR A 140 1.42 28.42 4.64
C THR A 140 2.45 29.25 5.40
N PHE A 141 3.67 29.33 4.88
CA PHE A 141 4.82 29.94 5.57
C PHE A 141 5.23 31.30 5.00
N GLY A 142 4.68 31.75 3.87
CA GLY A 142 5.08 33.02 3.24
C GLY A 142 4.86 34.27 4.10
N ALA A 143 4.01 34.20 5.13
CA ALA A 143 3.84 35.26 6.12
C ALA A 143 4.81 35.15 7.31
N ARG A 144 5.46 34.00 7.52
CA ARG A 144 6.31 33.68 8.69
C ARG A 144 7.80 33.60 8.34
N ALA A 145 8.15 33.21 7.12
CA ALA A 145 9.52 33.06 6.66
C ALA A 145 9.68 33.60 5.23
N LYS A 146 10.88 34.05 4.88
CA LYS A 146 11.21 34.47 3.52
C LYS A 146 11.24 33.24 2.61
N ILE A 147 10.42 33.21 1.57
CA ILE A 147 10.37 32.10 0.61
C ILE A 147 11.21 32.43 -0.63
N CYS A 148 12.26 31.65 -0.87
CA CYS A 148 13.11 31.71 -2.05
C CYS A 148 12.81 30.53 -2.98
N TRP A 149 12.60 30.78 -4.27
CA TRP A 149 12.32 29.72 -5.25
C TRP A 149 13.47 29.53 -6.23
N VAL A 150 13.85 28.28 -6.46
CA VAL A 150 14.92 27.89 -7.37
C VAL A 150 14.32 27.03 -8.48
N GLY A 151 14.50 27.44 -9.75
CA GLY A 151 13.98 26.65 -10.89
C GLY A 151 12.46 26.60 -10.99
N ARG A 152 11.75 27.61 -10.48
CA ARG A 152 10.28 27.71 -10.52
C ARG A 152 9.77 27.87 -11.94
N LEU A 153 8.75 27.10 -12.30
CA LEU A 153 8.04 27.23 -13.58
C LEU A 153 6.92 28.29 -13.50
N PRO A 154 6.73 29.10 -14.56
CA PRO A 154 5.60 30.02 -14.66
C PRO A 154 4.25 29.28 -14.56
N SER A 155 3.28 29.87 -13.85
CA SER A 155 1.96 29.25 -13.61
C SER A 155 1.20 28.90 -14.89
N PHE A 156 1.40 29.66 -15.97
CA PHE A 156 0.79 29.38 -17.28
C PHE A 156 1.35 28.09 -17.90
N CYS A 157 2.68 27.94 -17.96
CA CYS A 157 3.33 26.72 -18.44
C CYS A 157 2.84 25.50 -17.65
N PHE A 158 2.70 25.69 -16.34
CA PHE A 158 2.21 24.66 -15.45
C PHE A 158 0.75 24.27 -15.74
N ALA A 159 -0.14 25.24 -15.94
CA ALA A 159 -1.53 24.98 -16.33
C ALA A 159 -1.67 24.23 -17.65
N VAL A 160 -0.82 24.55 -18.65
CA VAL A 160 -0.77 23.83 -19.93
C VAL A 160 -0.34 22.37 -19.70
N MET A 161 0.72 22.13 -18.94
CA MET A 161 1.17 20.77 -18.62
C MET A 161 0.11 19.97 -17.86
N SER A 162 -0.57 20.56 -16.87
CA SER A 162 -1.68 19.92 -16.16
C SER A 162 -2.83 19.54 -17.10
N CYS A 163 -3.14 20.40 -18.08
CA CYS A 163 -4.16 20.12 -19.09
C CYS A 163 -3.76 18.98 -20.03
N LEU A 164 -2.53 19.00 -20.56
CA LEU A 164 -1.99 17.95 -21.42
C LEU A 164 -1.96 16.60 -20.70
N ARG A 165 -1.50 16.60 -19.45
CA ARG A 165 -1.53 15.43 -18.57
C ARG A 165 -2.96 14.89 -18.46
N PHE A 166 -3.92 15.72 -18.11
CA PHE A 166 -5.31 15.31 -17.96
C PHE A 166 -5.86 14.65 -19.24
N TRP A 167 -5.63 15.26 -20.40
CA TRP A 167 -6.08 14.69 -21.67
C TRP A 167 -5.39 13.37 -22.01
N TYR A 168 -4.08 13.28 -21.78
CA TYR A 168 -3.33 12.04 -21.96
C TYR A 168 -3.90 10.90 -21.12
N PHE A 169 -4.12 11.12 -19.81
CA PHE A 169 -4.66 10.09 -18.93
C PHE A 169 -6.14 9.78 -19.20
N SER A 170 -6.93 10.78 -19.61
CA SER A 170 -8.31 10.59 -20.06
C SER A 170 -8.36 9.67 -21.27
N LEU A 171 -7.53 9.94 -22.28
CA LEU A 171 -7.47 9.15 -23.51
C LEU A 171 -6.95 7.75 -23.22
N ARG A 172 -5.85 7.63 -22.44
CA ARG A 172 -5.27 6.34 -22.06
C ARG A 172 -6.26 5.47 -21.29
N THR A 173 -6.98 6.04 -20.33
CA THR A 173 -7.99 5.32 -19.54
C THR A 173 -9.15 4.87 -20.42
N SER A 174 -9.67 5.77 -21.27
CA SER A 174 -10.74 5.46 -22.21
C SER A 174 -10.33 4.36 -23.19
N ALA A 175 -9.15 4.48 -23.79
CA ALA A 175 -8.61 3.48 -24.72
C ALA A 175 -8.41 2.12 -24.02
N ARG A 176 -7.88 2.10 -22.78
CA ARG A 176 -7.75 0.87 -22.00
C ARG A 176 -9.10 0.20 -21.78
N LEU A 177 -10.11 0.93 -21.32
CA LEU A 177 -11.44 0.40 -21.07
C LEU A 177 -12.10 -0.11 -22.35
N LEU A 178 -11.97 0.62 -23.46
CA LEU A 178 -12.48 0.21 -24.77
C LEU A 178 -11.77 -1.04 -25.30
N LEU A 179 -10.44 -1.10 -25.20
CA LEU A 179 -9.65 -2.28 -25.58
C LEU A 179 -10.04 -3.49 -24.73
N SER A 180 -10.26 -3.31 -23.43
CA SER A 180 -10.76 -4.39 -22.55
C SER A 180 -12.15 -4.88 -22.98
N ALA A 181 -13.05 -3.98 -23.39
CA ALA A 181 -14.35 -4.35 -23.94
C ALA A 181 -14.27 -5.09 -25.29
N LEU A 182 -13.25 -4.78 -26.12
CA LEU A 182 -13.10 -5.31 -27.47
C LEU A 182 -12.25 -6.60 -27.56
N ARG A 183 -11.19 -6.73 -26.76
CA ARG A 183 -10.21 -7.84 -26.85
C ARG A 183 -10.72 -9.17 -26.28
N GLN A 184 -11.71 -9.17 -25.41
CA GLN A 184 -12.23 -10.40 -24.79
C GLN A 184 -13.26 -11.12 -25.68
N LYS A 185 -12.91 -11.38 -26.95
CA LYS A 185 -13.66 -12.32 -27.80
C LYS A 185 -13.22 -13.75 -27.49
N HIS A 186 -14.20 -14.56 -27.10
CA HIS A 186 -14.30 -16.01 -27.29
C HIS A 186 -14.10 -17.04 -26.16
N ASN A 187 -13.43 -16.81 -25.04
CA ASN A 187 -13.28 -17.88 -24.02
C ASN A 187 -13.65 -17.41 -22.62
N LEU A 188 -14.92 -17.05 -22.40
CA LEU A 188 -15.49 -17.17 -21.06
C LEU A 188 -16.28 -18.46 -21.10
N ASN A 189 -15.68 -19.56 -20.62
CA ASN A 189 -16.46 -20.73 -20.24
C ASN A 189 -17.55 -20.20 -19.32
N GLN A 190 -18.79 -20.18 -19.80
CA GLN A 190 -19.94 -20.04 -18.94
C GLN A 190 -19.82 -21.24 -18.00
N VAL A 191 -19.33 -21.01 -16.78
CA VAL A 191 -19.65 -21.93 -15.71
C VAL A 191 -21.18 -21.95 -15.72
N GLU A 192 -21.78 -23.09 -16.06
CA GLU A 192 -23.24 -23.24 -16.05
C GLU A 192 -23.73 -22.76 -14.69
N TYR A 193 -24.37 -21.58 -14.69
CA TYR A 193 -24.81 -20.89 -13.48
C TYR A 193 -25.76 -21.78 -12.66
N ASP A 194 -26.47 -22.68 -13.33
CA ASP A 194 -27.39 -23.67 -12.76
C ASP A 194 -26.71 -24.71 -11.85
N LYS A 195 -25.37 -24.79 -11.82
CA LYS A 195 -24.60 -25.65 -10.90
C LYS A 195 -23.92 -24.88 -9.75
N ILE A 196 -23.98 -23.55 -9.78
CA ILE A 196 -23.35 -22.68 -8.78
C ILE A 196 -24.35 -22.41 -7.66
N ALA A 197 -24.55 -23.40 -6.79
CA ALA A 197 -25.10 -23.15 -5.45
C ALA A 197 -24.03 -22.49 -4.56
N ALA A 198 -23.40 -21.40 -5.03
CA ALA A 198 -22.39 -20.67 -4.28
C ALA A 198 -23.05 -19.64 -3.37
N ASN A 199 -22.71 -19.74 -2.10
CA ASN A 199 -23.03 -18.77 -1.06
C ASN A 199 -21.85 -17.82 -0.80
N ALA A 200 -20.70 -17.97 -1.46
CA ALA A 200 -19.54 -17.09 -1.32
C ALA A 200 -18.79 -16.82 -2.65
N PHE A 201 -18.59 -15.54 -2.96
CA PHE A 201 -17.78 -15.06 -4.07
C PHE A 201 -16.48 -14.46 -3.54
N VAL A 202 -15.36 -14.96 -4.04
CA VAL A 202 -14.03 -14.51 -3.65
C VAL A 202 -13.50 -13.56 -4.72
N VAL A 203 -12.92 -12.44 -4.29
CA VAL A 203 -12.24 -11.47 -5.15
C VAL A 203 -10.83 -11.26 -4.62
N CYS A 204 -9.87 -11.86 -5.30
CA CYS A 204 -8.44 -11.66 -5.02
C CYS A 204 -7.75 -11.10 -6.26
N GLU A 205 -6.60 -10.45 -6.07
CA GLU A 205 -5.75 -10.04 -7.20
C GLU A 205 -4.58 -11.02 -7.41
N LEU A 206 -4.17 -11.72 -6.36
CA LEU A 206 -3.03 -12.63 -6.37
C LEU A 206 -3.45 -14.09 -6.15
N PRO A 207 -2.85 -15.05 -6.89
CA PRO A 207 -3.01 -16.49 -6.66
C PRO A 207 -2.84 -16.91 -5.19
N LEU A 208 -1.82 -16.39 -4.51
CA LEU A 208 -1.54 -16.73 -3.11
C LEU A 208 -2.65 -16.29 -2.16
N GLN A 209 -3.26 -15.11 -2.39
CA GLN A 209 -4.42 -14.66 -1.61
C GLN A 209 -5.60 -15.60 -1.81
N PHE A 210 -5.79 -16.09 -3.05
CA PHE A 210 -6.81 -17.08 -3.33
C PHE A 210 -6.51 -18.41 -2.65
N THR A 211 -5.28 -18.94 -2.74
CA THR A 211 -4.88 -20.18 -2.03
C THR A 211 -5.04 -20.02 -0.52
N HIS A 212 -4.67 -18.87 0.04
CA HIS A 212 -4.82 -18.59 1.45
C HIS A 212 -6.30 -18.57 1.85
N LEU A 213 -7.15 -17.79 1.17
CA LEU A 213 -8.59 -17.76 1.43
C LEU A 213 -9.25 -19.12 1.16
N HIS A 214 -8.77 -19.89 0.19
CA HIS A 214 -9.25 -21.24 -0.07
C HIS A 214 -8.89 -22.17 1.09
N SER A 215 -7.60 -22.22 1.49
CA SER A 215 -7.14 -22.97 2.66
C SER A 215 -7.83 -22.55 3.95
N LEU A 216 -8.25 -21.29 4.03
CA LEU A 216 -9.02 -20.74 5.13
C LEU A 216 -10.40 -21.38 5.24
N LEU A 217 -11.05 -21.45 4.08
CA LEU A 217 -12.45 -21.80 3.91
C LEU A 217 -12.63 -23.28 3.55
N ASP A 218 -11.53 -24.02 3.36
CA ASP A 218 -11.48 -25.44 2.98
C ASP A 218 -12.19 -26.36 3.98
N ASP A 219 -12.32 -25.91 5.23
CA ASP A 219 -13.00 -26.64 6.30
C ASP A 219 -14.49 -26.35 6.42
N MET A 220 -15.03 -25.45 5.58
CA MET A 220 -16.46 -25.16 5.54
C MET A 220 -17.10 -25.92 4.39
N ASP A 221 -17.47 -27.18 4.65
CA ASP A 221 -18.13 -28.09 3.69
C ASP A 221 -19.37 -27.47 3.01
N SER A 222 -19.96 -26.44 3.62
CA SER A 222 -21.14 -25.71 3.11
C SER A 222 -20.81 -24.54 2.18
N LEU A 223 -19.55 -24.09 2.09
CA LEU A 223 -19.16 -22.93 1.29
C LEU A 223 -18.64 -23.36 -0.09
N LYS A 224 -19.42 -23.05 -1.14
CA LYS A 224 -18.92 -23.16 -2.51
C LYS A 224 -18.29 -21.83 -2.91
N LEU A 225 -16.97 -21.79 -2.98
CA LEU A 225 -16.20 -20.60 -3.36
C LEU A 225 -16.17 -20.44 -4.88
N VAL A 226 -16.52 -19.25 -5.35
CA VAL A 226 -16.39 -18.89 -6.76
C VAL A 226 -15.56 -17.63 -6.88
N ASN A 227 -14.49 -17.70 -7.67
CA ASN A 227 -13.64 -16.56 -7.87
C ASN A 227 -14.24 -15.60 -8.90
N LEU A 228 -14.18 -14.29 -8.64
CA LEU A 228 -14.77 -13.26 -9.48
C LEU A 228 -13.67 -12.32 -9.97
N PHE A 229 -13.31 -12.47 -11.25
CA PHE A 229 -12.19 -11.77 -11.85
C PHE A 229 -12.59 -10.99 -13.11
N PRO A 230 -11.86 -9.90 -13.44
CA PRO A 230 -12.02 -9.23 -14.73
C PRO A 230 -11.54 -10.06 -15.94
N TYR A 231 -10.84 -11.19 -15.71
CA TYR A 231 -10.35 -12.11 -16.74
C TYR A 231 -10.23 -13.54 -16.21
N GLN A 232 -10.23 -14.55 -17.08
CA GLN A 232 -9.93 -15.92 -16.67
C GLN A 232 -8.46 -16.01 -16.23
N MET A 233 -8.24 -16.09 -14.92
CA MET A 233 -7.05 -16.77 -14.39
C MET A 233 -7.31 -18.28 -14.52
N GLY A 234 -6.30 -19.14 -14.53
CA GLY A 234 -6.45 -20.61 -14.65
C GLY A 234 -7.25 -21.31 -13.54
N TYR A 235 -8.05 -20.57 -12.78
CA TYR A 235 -8.95 -21.01 -11.72
C TYR A 235 -10.41 -21.06 -12.23
N LYS A 236 -11.24 -21.91 -11.61
CA LYS A 236 -12.69 -21.89 -11.82
C LYS A 236 -13.25 -20.57 -11.27
N GLY A 237 -13.93 -19.80 -12.10
CA GLY A 237 -14.47 -18.51 -11.70
C GLY A 237 -15.39 -17.85 -12.73
N ILE A 238 -16.00 -16.74 -12.33
CA ILE A 238 -16.86 -15.91 -13.16
C ILE A 238 -16.02 -14.74 -13.69
N GLY A 239 -15.70 -14.81 -14.98
CA GLY A 239 -15.12 -13.67 -15.68
C GLY A 239 -16.19 -12.68 -16.13
N TRP A 240 -16.01 -11.39 -15.82
CA TRP A 240 -16.91 -10.33 -16.24
C TRP A 240 -16.23 -9.37 -17.21
N ARG A 241 -17.03 -8.80 -18.14
CA ARG A 241 -16.53 -7.90 -19.19
C ARG A 241 -17.19 -6.53 -19.15
N LEU A 242 -16.43 -5.53 -19.53
CA LEU A 242 -16.94 -4.18 -19.82
C LEU A 242 -17.72 -4.20 -21.13
N SER A 243 -18.85 -3.51 -21.17
CA SER A 243 -19.52 -3.19 -22.44
C SER A 243 -19.26 -1.73 -22.81
N VAL A 244 -19.27 -1.43 -24.10
CA VAL A 244 -19.16 -0.03 -24.60
C VAL A 244 -20.26 0.85 -23.97
N HIS A 245 -21.44 0.28 -23.75
CA HIS A 245 -22.56 0.95 -23.10
C HIS A 245 -22.27 1.36 -21.65
N ASP A 246 -21.62 0.49 -20.86
CA ASP A 246 -21.20 0.83 -19.49
C ASP A 246 -20.22 1.99 -19.49
N ILE A 247 -19.24 1.93 -20.41
CA ILE A 247 -18.18 2.93 -20.55
C ILE A 247 -18.81 4.29 -20.89
N ILE A 248 -19.73 4.35 -21.86
CA ILE A 248 -20.40 5.61 -22.24
C ILE A 248 -21.21 6.17 -21.06
N ARG A 249 -21.99 5.32 -20.36
CA ARG A 249 -22.77 5.75 -19.19
C ARG A 249 -21.88 6.27 -18.06
N ALA A 250 -20.78 5.58 -17.78
CA ALA A 250 -19.81 5.98 -16.77
C ALA A 250 -19.14 7.31 -17.10
N LEU A 251 -18.75 7.51 -18.36
CA LEU A 251 -18.18 8.78 -18.83
C LEU A 251 -19.18 9.94 -18.66
N MET A 252 -20.45 9.74 -19.05
CA MET A 252 -21.50 10.75 -18.83
C MET A 252 -21.75 11.03 -17.36
N GLY A 253 -21.70 10.01 -16.49
CA GLY A 253 -21.76 10.17 -15.04
C GLY A 253 -20.61 11.03 -14.51
N ALA A 254 -19.37 10.70 -14.92
CA ALA A 254 -18.17 11.41 -14.52
C ALA A 254 -18.18 12.89 -14.96
N LEU A 255 -18.57 13.16 -16.20
CA LEU A 255 -18.70 14.52 -16.72
C LEU A 255 -19.77 15.33 -15.98
N ARG A 256 -20.89 14.71 -15.60
CA ARG A 256 -21.94 15.35 -14.77
C ARG A 256 -21.42 15.71 -13.39
N ALA A 257 -20.82 14.74 -12.68
CA ALA A 257 -20.23 14.96 -11.35
C ALA A 257 -19.16 16.05 -11.38
N ARG A 258 -18.28 16.05 -12.40
CA ARG A 258 -17.28 17.11 -12.58
C ARG A 258 -17.93 18.49 -12.75
N ARG A 259 -18.96 18.61 -13.60
CA ARG A 259 -19.66 19.89 -13.81
C ARG A 259 -20.32 20.38 -12.53
N GLU A 260 -20.93 19.49 -11.76
CA GLU A 260 -21.55 19.80 -10.46
C GLU A 260 -20.51 20.34 -9.47
N MET A 261 -19.37 19.65 -9.32
CA MET A 261 -18.28 20.10 -8.44
C MET A 261 -17.74 21.48 -8.84
N LEU A 262 -17.57 21.74 -10.14
CA LEU A 262 -17.08 23.03 -10.63
C LEU A 262 -18.11 24.17 -10.46
N ARG A 263 -19.41 23.87 -10.50
CA ARG A 263 -20.49 24.84 -10.21
C ARG A 263 -20.48 25.24 -8.73
N ASN A 264 -20.22 24.29 -7.84
CA ASN A 264 -20.22 24.51 -6.39
C ASN A 264 -18.85 24.93 -5.82
N LYS A 265 -17.92 25.38 -6.68
CA LYS A 265 -16.53 25.67 -6.31
C LYS A 265 -16.40 26.62 -5.11
N SER A 266 -17.21 27.68 -5.07
CA SER A 266 -17.12 28.72 -4.03
C SER A 266 -17.47 28.18 -2.64
N GLN A 267 -18.46 27.30 -2.54
CA GLN A 267 -18.85 26.65 -1.28
C GLN A 267 -17.78 25.67 -0.79
N ILE A 268 -17.11 25.00 -1.72
CA ILE A 268 -16.02 24.08 -1.42
C ILE A 268 -14.76 24.86 -1.01
N ASP A 269 -14.47 26.00 -1.65
CA ASP A 269 -13.32 26.88 -1.37
C ASP A 269 -13.47 27.69 -0.06
N GLN A 270 -14.70 27.99 0.37
CA GLN A 270 -14.97 28.74 1.61
C GLN A 270 -14.52 28.00 2.88
N MET A 271 -14.31 26.68 2.83
CA MET A 271 -13.84 25.86 3.95
C MET A 271 -12.32 25.94 4.17
N ARG A 272 -11.73 27.15 4.18
CA ARG A 272 -10.29 27.31 4.37
C ARG A 272 -9.80 26.74 5.72
N SER A 273 -9.31 25.49 5.70
CA SER A 273 -8.01 25.21 6.31
C SER A 273 -6.95 26.01 5.55
N SER A 274 -5.83 26.36 6.17
CA SER A 274 -4.72 27.21 5.71
C SER A 274 -4.13 27.00 4.29
N VAL A 275 -4.66 26.09 3.47
CA VAL A 275 -4.15 25.70 2.15
C VAL A 275 -5.25 25.71 1.10
N SER A 276 -5.11 26.54 0.05
CA SER A 276 -6.01 26.50 -1.10
C SER A 276 -5.61 25.36 -2.05
N MET A 277 -6.52 24.40 -2.23
CA MET A 277 -6.33 23.31 -3.19
C MET A 277 -7.08 23.63 -4.48
N PRO A 278 -6.49 23.38 -5.66
CA PRO A 278 -7.07 23.74 -6.94
C PRO A 278 -8.25 22.81 -7.25
N ILE A 279 -9.49 23.27 -7.02
CA ILE A 279 -10.71 22.50 -7.27
C ILE A 279 -10.76 21.92 -8.68
N TYR A 280 -10.25 22.66 -9.67
CA TYR A 280 -10.21 22.20 -11.06
C TYR A 280 -9.38 20.91 -11.23
N ASP A 281 -8.17 20.87 -10.68
CA ASP A 281 -7.27 19.72 -10.81
C ASP A 281 -7.77 18.54 -9.98
N LEU A 282 -8.33 18.81 -8.79
CA LEU A 282 -9.01 17.80 -7.98
C LEU A 282 -10.22 17.20 -8.71
N ALA A 283 -11.09 18.02 -9.30
CA ALA A 283 -12.27 17.58 -10.04
C ALA A 283 -11.89 16.73 -11.27
N ASN A 284 -10.83 17.12 -11.99
CA ASN A 284 -10.30 16.34 -13.10
C ASN A 284 -9.78 14.97 -12.62
N SER A 285 -9.05 14.94 -11.50
CA SER A 285 -8.53 13.68 -10.96
C SER A 285 -9.64 12.76 -10.47
N LEU A 286 -10.64 13.29 -9.75
CA LEU A 286 -11.79 12.53 -9.28
C LEU A 286 -12.65 12.01 -10.43
N MET A 287 -12.81 12.80 -11.49
CA MET A 287 -13.53 12.39 -12.70
C MET A 287 -12.91 11.13 -13.34
N LEU A 288 -11.58 11.08 -13.43
CA LEU A 288 -10.88 9.93 -14.02
C LEU A 288 -11.02 8.68 -13.17
N GLU A 289 -10.89 8.81 -11.85
CA GLU A 289 -11.09 7.68 -10.92
C GLU A 289 -12.52 7.17 -10.95
N PHE A 290 -13.50 8.09 -10.92
CA PHE A 290 -14.91 7.75 -11.01
C PHE A 290 -15.27 7.09 -12.33
N PHE A 291 -14.72 7.55 -13.45
CA PHE A 291 -14.96 6.96 -14.75
C PHE A 291 -14.52 5.48 -14.78
N ASN A 292 -13.33 5.18 -14.24
CA ASN A 292 -12.84 3.81 -14.14
C ASN A 292 -13.69 2.96 -13.18
N PHE A 293 -13.99 3.51 -11.99
CA PHE A 293 -14.83 2.87 -10.97
C PHE A 293 -16.23 2.51 -11.49
N ASP A 294 -16.97 3.49 -12.01
CA ASP A 294 -18.37 3.33 -12.43
C ASP A 294 -18.48 2.42 -13.65
N SER A 295 -17.47 2.41 -14.54
CA SER A 295 -17.41 1.45 -15.66
C SER A 295 -17.36 0.01 -15.16
N ARG A 296 -16.52 -0.28 -14.16
CA ARG A 296 -16.38 -1.61 -13.56
C ARG A 296 -17.63 -1.98 -12.75
N HIS A 297 -18.15 -1.04 -11.96
CA HIS A 297 -19.35 -1.24 -11.16
C HIS A 297 -20.56 -1.65 -12.00
N ARG A 298 -20.81 -0.93 -13.10
CA ARG A 298 -21.91 -1.26 -14.03
C ARG A 298 -21.75 -2.62 -14.67
N ALA A 299 -20.53 -2.98 -15.05
CA ALA A 299 -20.27 -4.30 -15.59
C ALA A 299 -20.55 -5.39 -14.54
N LEU A 300 -20.01 -5.26 -13.34
CA LEU A 300 -20.24 -6.18 -12.23
C LEU A 300 -21.72 -6.36 -11.91
N LEU A 301 -22.48 -5.27 -11.79
CA LEU A 301 -23.93 -5.30 -11.59
C LEU A 301 -24.66 -6.05 -12.69
N ARG A 302 -24.30 -5.84 -13.96
CA ARG A 302 -24.92 -6.58 -15.06
C ARG A 302 -24.67 -8.08 -14.95
N TYR A 303 -23.47 -8.49 -14.51
CA TYR A 303 -23.12 -9.90 -14.40
C TYR A 303 -23.74 -10.57 -13.17
N THR A 304 -23.88 -9.83 -12.07
CA THR A 304 -24.42 -10.33 -10.80
C THR A 304 -25.95 -10.29 -10.71
N LYS A 305 -26.63 -9.54 -11.59
CA LYS A 305 -28.10 -9.53 -11.73
C LYS A 305 -28.64 -10.47 -12.81
N ARG A 306 -27.84 -11.42 -13.31
CA ARG A 306 -28.31 -12.43 -14.27
C ARG A 306 -29.10 -13.53 -13.57
N ASP A 307 -30.01 -14.16 -14.31
CA ASP A 307 -30.71 -15.36 -13.85
C ASP A 307 -29.70 -16.44 -13.43
N GLY A 308 -29.96 -17.08 -12.29
CA GLY A 308 -29.08 -18.10 -11.69
C GLY A 308 -28.12 -17.58 -10.60
N MET A 309 -28.04 -16.26 -10.36
CA MET A 309 -27.25 -15.73 -9.22
C MET A 309 -28.00 -15.86 -7.89
N PRO A 310 -27.30 -16.13 -6.77
CA PRO A 310 -27.92 -16.28 -5.46
C PRO A 310 -28.51 -14.94 -4.97
N LYS A 311 -29.66 -15.03 -4.29
CA LYS A 311 -30.32 -13.85 -3.67
C LYS A 311 -29.48 -13.27 -2.53
N SER A 312 -28.70 -14.10 -1.85
CA SER A 312 -27.81 -13.72 -0.76
C SER A 312 -26.50 -14.50 -0.90
N ALA A 313 -25.38 -13.80 -0.76
CA ALA A 313 -24.06 -14.40 -0.73
C ALA A 313 -23.11 -13.56 0.12
N TYR A 314 -21.96 -14.15 0.44
CA TYR A 314 -20.79 -13.44 0.94
C TYR A 314 -19.96 -12.97 -0.24
N LEU A 315 -19.53 -11.71 -0.21
CA LEU A 315 -18.48 -11.20 -1.08
C LEU A 315 -17.23 -11.08 -0.23
N ILE A 316 -16.18 -11.80 -0.59
CA ILE A 316 -14.94 -11.91 0.18
C ILE A 316 -13.83 -11.19 -0.58
N THR A 317 -13.16 -10.23 0.07
CA THR A 317 -12.04 -9.48 -0.48
C THR A 317 -10.82 -9.54 0.44
N ASP A 318 -9.64 -9.22 -0.11
CA ASP A 318 -8.40 -8.94 0.64
C ASP A 318 -7.78 -7.65 0.09
N MET A 319 -8.40 -6.52 0.43
CA MET A 319 -8.04 -5.21 -0.10
C MET A 319 -7.84 -4.21 1.03
N THR A 320 -6.66 -3.60 1.10
CA THR A 320 -6.30 -2.69 2.19
C THR A 320 -7.11 -1.40 2.16
N TYR A 321 -6.96 -0.62 1.10
CA TYR A 321 -7.70 0.62 0.90
C TYR A 321 -7.74 1.00 -0.58
N GLY A 322 -8.71 1.83 -0.94
CA GLY A 322 -8.79 2.43 -2.27
C GLY A 322 -10.13 2.16 -2.97
N PRO A 323 -10.22 2.49 -4.26
CA PRO A 323 -11.48 2.43 -5.00
C PRO A 323 -11.98 1.01 -5.24
N ASP A 324 -11.11 0.00 -5.17
CA ASP A 324 -11.47 -1.41 -5.41
C ASP A 324 -12.28 -2.00 -4.26
N ILE A 325 -11.86 -1.83 -3.01
CA ILE A 325 -12.66 -2.30 -1.86
C ILE A 325 -14.02 -1.60 -1.80
N VAL A 326 -14.05 -0.30 -2.10
CA VAL A 326 -15.28 0.49 -2.16
C VAL A 326 -16.19 -0.04 -3.26
N LEU A 327 -15.63 -0.44 -4.42
CA LEU A 327 -16.39 -0.99 -5.54
C LEU A 327 -17.15 -2.25 -5.15
N TYR A 328 -16.47 -3.18 -4.47
CA TYR A 328 -17.08 -4.44 -4.04
C TYR A 328 -18.04 -4.23 -2.87
N HIS A 329 -17.76 -3.31 -1.95
CA HIS A 329 -18.71 -2.98 -0.89
C HIS A 329 -20.00 -2.38 -1.42
N THR A 330 -19.92 -1.41 -2.34
CA THR A 330 -21.10 -0.81 -2.99
C THR A 330 -21.89 -1.88 -3.76
N LEU A 331 -21.20 -2.76 -4.48
CA LEU A 331 -21.83 -3.88 -5.17
C LEU A 331 -22.59 -4.78 -4.19
N ALA A 332 -21.97 -5.18 -3.07
CA ALA A 332 -22.60 -6.03 -2.07
C ALA A 332 -23.85 -5.37 -1.46
N GLN A 333 -23.77 -4.08 -1.12
CA GLN A 333 -24.92 -3.31 -0.61
C GLN A 333 -26.08 -3.28 -1.61
N GLU A 334 -25.80 -3.04 -2.90
CA GLU A 334 -26.82 -3.00 -3.95
C GLU A 334 -27.46 -4.38 -4.24
N LEU A 335 -26.76 -5.46 -3.92
CA LEU A 335 -27.23 -6.83 -4.08
C LEU A 335 -27.85 -7.42 -2.79
N GLY A 336 -27.75 -6.74 -1.65
CA GLY A 336 -28.13 -7.29 -0.35
C GLY A 336 -27.22 -8.42 0.14
N TRP A 337 -25.97 -8.44 -0.33
CA TRP A 337 -24.94 -9.40 0.05
C TRP A 337 -24.11 -8.89 1.23
N THR A 338 -23.44 -9.79 1.94
CA THR A 338 -22.54 -9.42 3.05
C THR A 338 -21.12 -9.28 2.53
N HIS A 339 -20.47 -8.14 2.78
CA HIS A 339 -19.07 -7.93 2.38
C HIS A 339 -18.10 -8.22 3.55
N LEU A 340 -17.27 -9.25 3.38
CA LEU A 340 -16.20 -9.63 4.30
C LEU A 340 -14.85 -9.26 3.69
N ASN A 341 -14.02 -8.53 4.43
CA ASN A 341 -12.67 -8.17 3.99
C ASN A 341 -11.63 -8.76 4.95
N PHE A 342 -10.79 -9.65 4.45
CA PHE A 342 -9.71 -10.27 5.21
C PHE A 342 -8.44 -9.49 4.95
N GLN A 343 -7.78 -8.99 6.01
CA GLN A 343 -6.66 -8.07 5.89
C GLN A 343 -5.33 -8.73 6.21
N TYR A 344 -4.69 -9.25 5.17
CA TYR A 344 -3.44 -10.00 5.30
C TYR A 344 -2.27 -9.15 5.80
N VAL A 345 -2.07 -8.01 5.15
CA VAL A 345 -1.10 -6.99 5.56
C VAL A 345 -1.78 -6.17 6.65
N SER A 346 -1.10 -5.89 7.75
CA SER A 346 -1.64 -4.90 8.67
C SER A 346 -1.90 -3.64 7.87
N MET A 347 -3.15 -3.18 7.89
CA MET A 347 -3.42 -1.80 7.49
C MET A 347 -2.47 -0.98 8.35
N ASP A 348 -1.53 -0.23 7.75
CA ASP A 348 -0.76 0.77 8.51
C ASP A 348 -1.78 1.48 9.41
N VAL A 349 -1.44 1.71 10.67
CA VAL A 349 -2.36 2.21 11.71
C VAL A 349 -2.93 3.56 11.27
N MET A 350 -3.95 3.49 10.42
CA MET A 350 -4.54 4.55 9.63
C MET A 350 -6.01 4.54 10.01
N ALA A 351 -6.38 5.53 10.80
CA ALA A 351 -7.79 5.87 10.92
C ALA A 351 -8.17 6.63 9.64
N TYR A 352 -8.75 5.92 8.68
CA TYR A 352 -9.32 6.55 7.50
C TYR A 352 -10.50 7.44 7.91
N PRO A 353 -10.76 8.55 7.20
CA PRO A 353 -12.05 9.19 7.31
C PRO A 353 -13.16 8.14 7.06
N GLN A 354 -14.18 8.14 7.91
CA GLN A 354 -15.13 7.02 8.13
C GLN A 354 -16.02 6.63 6.92
N MET A 355 -15.44 6.20 5.81
CA MET A 355 -16.14 5.35 4.85
C MET A 355 -16.01 3.91 5.33
N LYS A 356 -17.15 3.29 5.67
CA LYS A 356 -17.22 1.85 5.88
C LYS A 356 -16.88 1.17 4.54
N LEU A 357 -15.74 0.50 4.43
CA LEU A 357 -15.31 -0.16 3.19
C LEU A 357 -15.64 -1.66 3.19
N ALA A 358 -16.09 -2.22 4.31
CA ALA A 358 -16.62 -3.58 4.40
C ALA A 358 -17.61 -3.71 5.55
N ASP A 359 -18.46 -4.74 5.53
CA ASP A 359 -19.34 -5.04 6.65
C ASP A 359 -18.56 -5.58 7.83
N ARG A 360 -17.57 -6.43 7.55
CA ARG A 360 -16.63 -6.94 8.55
C ARG A 360 -15.21 -6.94 8.01
N TYR A 361 -14.27 -6.60 8.88
CA TYR A 361 -12.84 -6.64 8.62
C TYR A 361 -12.20 -7.68 9.53
N PHE A 362 -11.60 -8.71 8.94
CA PHE A 362 -10.87 -9.74 9.68
C PHE A 362 -9.38 -9.42 9.68
N ILE A 363 -8.84 -9.12 10.87
CA ILE A 363 -7.47 -8.63 11.08
C ILE A 363 -6.65 -9.70 11.82
N TYR A 364 -5.43 -9.93 11.36
CA TYR A 364 -4.56 -11.02 11.81
C TYR A 364 -3.60 -10.62 12.95
N SER A 365 -3.35 -9.32 13.09
CA SER A 365 -2.45 -8.77 14.10
C SER A 365 -3.25 -8.31 15.32
N ILE A 366 -2.98 -8.89 16.50
CA ILE A 366 -3.69 -8.53 17.75
C ILE A 366 -3.52 -7.04 18.08
N PRO A 367 -2.30 -6.45 18.04
CA PRO A 367 -2.14 -5.02 18.30
C PRO A 367 -2.96 -4.14 17.35
N VAL A 368 -2.96 -4.50 16.06
CA VAL A 368 -3.68 -3.75 15.02
C VAL A 368 -5.19 -3.91 15.19
N TYR A 369 -5.67 -5.12 15.45
CA TYR A 369 -7.08 -5.39 15.76
C TYR A 369 -7.52 -4.59 16.99
N LYS A 370 -6.76 -4.63 18.10
CA LYS A 370 -7.08 -3.87 19.33
C LYS A 370 -7.18 -2.37 19.04
N TYR A 371 -6.27 -1.83 18.23
CA TYR A 371 -6.34 -0.44 17.79
C TYR A 371 -7.60 -0.17 16.96
N TYR A 372 -7.93 -1.01 15.98
CA TYR A 372 -9.07 -0.74 15.09
C TYR A 372 -10.43 -0.99 15.72
N ALA A 373 -10.54 -1.99 16.60
CA ALA A 373 -11.76 -2.34 17.31
C ALA A 373 -12.32 -1.20 18.18
N GLN A 374 -11.48 -0.24 18.58
CA GLN A 374 -11.92 0.96 19.31
C GLN A 374 -12.75 1.92 18.44
N PHE A 375 -12.56 1.91 17.12
CA PHE A 375 -13.27 2.82 16.20
C PHE A 375 -14.56 2.23 15.65
N SER A 376 -14.63 0.91 15.49
CA SER A 376 -15.82 0.24 14.94
C SER A 376 -15.91 -1.21 15.37
N LYS A 377 -17.15 -1.65 15.63
CA LYS A 377 -17.47 -3.06 15.88
C LYS A 377 -17.39 -3.94 14.63
N THR A 378 -17.11 -3.37 13.45
CA THR A 378 -16.92 -4.12 12.20
C THR A 378 -15.59 -4.86 12.17
N TYR A 379 -14.61 -4.47 12.98
CA TYR A 379 -13.33 -5.14 13.06
C TYR A 379 -13.44 -6.40 13.92
N ARG A 380 -12.87 -7.50 13.42
CA ARG A 380 -12.84 -8.84 14.01
C ARG A 380 -11.41 -9.34 14.00
N PHE A 381 -11.02 -10.03 15.06
CA PHE A 381 -9.74 -10.72 15.05
C PHE A 381 -9.89 -12.05 14.31
N TYR A 382 -8.84 -12.46 13.62
CA TYR A 382 -8.84 -13.65 12.80
C TYR A 382 -7.46 -14.31 12.80
N TRP A 383 -7.38 -15.63 12.86
CA TRP A 383 -6.14 -16.36 12.61
C TRP A 383 -6.37 -17.61 11.73
N PRO A 384 -5.61 -17.78 10.63
CA PRO A 384 -5.87 -18.80 9.62
C PRO A 384 -5.32 -20.18 9.96
N SER A 385 -4.40 -20.29 10.91
CA SER A 385 -3.72 -21.57 11.13
C SER A 385 -4.51 -22.48 12.07
N LYS A 386 -4.93 -23.63 11.54
CA LYS A 386 -5.33 -24.81 12.30
C LYS A 386 -4.15 -25.66 12.77
N LYS A 387 -2.94 -25.36 12.29
CA LYS A 387 -1.73 -26.15 12.58
C LYS A 387 -0.79 -25.30 13.42
N THR A 388 -0.63 -25.68 14.68
CA THR A 388 0.54 -25.35 15.46
C THR A 388 1.78 -25.76 14.64
N PRO A 389 2.83 -24.92 14.52
CA PRO A 389 4.11 -25.31 13.93
C PRO A 389 4.84 -26.41 14.73
N ALA A 390 4.17 -27.04 15.71
CA ALA A 390 4.62 -28.22 16.42
C ALA A 390 5.05 -29.37 15.49
N ASN A 391 4.56 -29.39 14.24
CA ASN A 391 4.91 -30.40 13.24
C ASN A 391 5.84 -29.89 12.12
N SER A 392 6.33 -28.64 12.15
CA SER A 392 7.37 -28.22 11.19
C SER A 392 8.75 -28.61 11.69
N GLU A 393 9.52 -29.29 10.84
CA GLU A 393 10.94 -29.54 11.10
C GLU A 393 11.67 -28.19 11.15
N GLY A 394 12.46 -27.99 12.20
CA GLY A 394 13.27 -26.77 12.34
C GLY A 394 14.36 -26.67 11.26
N PRO A 395 15.09 -25.55 11.21
CA PRO A 395 16.21 -25.38 10.28
C PRO A 395 17.22 -26.54 10.40
N PRO A 396 17.71 -27.09 9.28
CA PRO A 396 18.56 -28.28 9.30
C PRO A 396 19.89 -28.03 10.02
N LEU A 397 20.34 -28.99 10.83
CA LEU A 397 21.61 -28.90 11.59
C LEU A 397 22.83 -29.41 10.81
N ASP A 398 22.60 -30.38 9.94
CA ASP A 398 23.58 -31.17 9.19
C ASP A 398 24.01 -30.53 7.86
N LYS A 399 23.25 -29.55 7.37
CA LYS A 399 23.54 -28.79 6.15
C LYS A 399 23.43 -27.28 6.39
N LYS A 400 23.93 -26.51 5.43
CA LYS A 400 23.77 -25.05 5.40
C LYS A 400 22.28 -24.71 5.35
N PRO A 401 21.79 -23.80 6.21
CA PRO A 401 20.41 -23.34 6.12
C PRO A 401 20.25 -22.47 4.86
N ARG A 402 19.11 -22.61 4.21
CA ARG A 402 18.69 -21.75 3.10
C ARG A 402 17.97 -20.52 3.64
N LEU A 403 18.59 -19.36 3.47
CA LEU A 403 18.00 -18.06 3.77
C LEU A 403 17.44 -17.44 2.51
N THR A 404 16.20 -16.96 2.54
CA THR A 404 15.64 -16.20 1.42
C THR A 404 15.32 -14.78 1.87
N VAL A 405 16.00 -13.81 1.26
CA VAL A 405 15.78 -12.38 1.44
C VAL A 405 14.71 -11.90 0.46
N PHE A 406 13.57 -11.47 0.99
CA PHE A 406 12.47 -10.90 0.21
C PHE A 406 12.55 -9.37 0.25
N THR A 407 12.77 -8.75 -0.91
CA THR A 407 12.96 -7.30 -1.00
C THR A 407 11.64 -6.57 -1.26
N GLN A 408 11.62 -5.26 -0.97
CA GLN A 408 10.52 -4.35 -1.32
C GLN A 408 11.02 -3.23 -2.25
N PRO A 409 10.13 -2.59 -3.04
CA PRO A 409 10.49 -1.48 -3.91
C PRO A 409 10.63 -0.16 -3.12
N ASP A 410 10.83 0.92 -3.84
CA ASP A 410 10.81 2.31 -3.36
C ASP A 410 11.95 2.63 -2.37
N ALA A 411 11.67 3.39 -1.31
CA ALA A 411 12.67 3.87 -0.35
C ALA A 411 13.38 2.73 0.42
N GLN A 412 12.82 1.52 0.41
CA GLN A 412 13.42 0.34 1.06
C GLN A 412 14.44 -0.35 0.16
N ALA A 413 14.34 -0.21 -1.16
CA ALA A 413 15.19 -0.93 -2.11
C ALA A 413 16.69 -0.69 -1.85
N GLU A 414 17.07 0.54 -1.52
CA GLU A 414 18.44 0.93 -1.20
C GLU A 414 18.93 0.34 0.11
N ARG A 415 18.05 0.24 1.11
CA ARG A 415 18.36 -0.40 2.40
C ARG A 415 18.60 -1.89 2.20
N TYR A 416 17.81 -2.57 1.36
CA TYR A 416 18.08 -3.96 0.98
C TYR A 416 19.41 -4.13 0.24
N LEU A 417 19.75 -3.23 -0.70
CA LEU A 417 21.04 -3.26 -1.40
C LEU A 417 22.21 -3.12 -0.41
N HIS A 418 22.10 -2.19 0.54
CA HIS A 418 23.10 -1.99 1.58
C HIS A 418 23.25 -3.23 2.48
N PHE A 419 22.14 -3.77 2.98
CA PHE A 419 22.15 -4.99 3.79
C PHE A 419 22.78 -6.19 3.04
N LEU A 420 22.37 -6.44 1.79
CA LEU A 420 22.93 -7.53 0.98
C LEU A 420 24.44 -7.33 0.73
N SER A 421 24.91 -6.09 0.60
CA SER A 421 26.34 -5.80 0.47
C SER A 421 27.11 -6.15 1.75
N LEU A 422 26.55 -5.88 2.93
CA LEU A 422 27.14 -6.26 4.22
C LEU A 422 27.16 -7.78 4.41
N VAL A 423 26.07 -8.47 4.05
CA VAL A 423 26.02 -9.93 4.08
C VAL A 423 27.07 -10.53 3.15
N ALA A 424 27.14 -10.05 1.91
CA ALA A 424 28.04 -10.58 0.89
C ALA A 424 29.53 -10.29 1.18
N THR A 425 29.83 -9.22 1.91
CA THR A 425 31.20 -8.89 2.33
C THR A 425 31.60 -9.53 3.67
N SER A 426 30.66 -10.18 4.37
CA SER A 426 30.96 -10.87 5.62
C SER A 426 31.88 -12.09 5.38
N PRO A 427 32.90 -12.32 6.22
CA PRO A 427 33.78 -13.46 6.08
C PRO A 427 33.01 -14.78 6.08
N ASN A 428 33.28 -15.63 5.10
CA ASN A 428 32.72 -16.98 4.96
C ASN A 428 31.18 -17.02 4.90
N ALA A 429 30.52 -15.96 4.41
CA ALA A 429 29.07 -15.90 4.29
C ALA A 429 28.46 -17.11 3.56
N GLY A 430 29.08 -17.51 2.44
CA GLY A 430 28.66 -18.68 1.66
C GLY A 430 28.93 -20.03 2.34
N ASP A 431 29.75 -20.08 3.39
CA ASP A 431 29.97 -21.30 4.20
C ASP A 431 28.95 -21.44 5.31
N LYS A 432 28.46 -20.31 5.82
CA LYS A 432 27.47 -20.28 6.91
C LYS A 432 26.05 -20.56 6.42
N ALA A 433 25.74 -20.22 5.17
CA ALA A 433 24.37 -20.24 4.65
C ALA A 433 24.30 -20.22 3.12
N ASP A 434 23.21 -20.77 2.57
CA ASP A 434 22.83 -20.57 1.17
C ASP A 434 21.88 -19.37 1.07
N ILE A 435 22.36 -18.26 0.52
CA ILE A 435 21.64 -16.98 0.52
C ILE A 435 20.93 -16.77 -0.81
N TYR A 436 19.61 -16.79 -0.77
CA TYR A 436 18.74 -16.51 -1.91
C TYR A 436 18.12 -15.13 -1.80
N VAL A 437 17.92 -14.47 -2.94
CA VAL A 437 17.28 -13.15 -3.03
C VAL A 437 16.07 -13.22 -3.94
N LYS A 438 14.90 -12.89 -3.41
CA LYS A 438 13.64 -12.74 -4.16
C LYS A 438 13.31 -11.26 -4.31
N LEU A 439 13.44 -10.76 -5.54
CA LEU A 439 13.05 -9.39 -5.86
C LEU A 439 11.53 -9.22 -5.90
N HIS A 440 11.05 -8.08 -5.38
CA HIS A 440 9.67 -7.66 -5.56
C HIS A 440 9.33 -7.53 -7.07
N PRO A 441 8.12 -7.91 -7.52
CA PRO A 441 7.73 -7.79 -8.94
C PRO A 441 7.82 -6.37 -9.51
N ARG A 442 7.72 -5.35 -8.64
CA ARG A 442 7.80 -3.92 -8.99
C ARG A 442 9.13 -3.26 -8.59
N GLN A 443 10.20 -4.04 -8.41
CA GLN A 443 11.49 -3.52 -7.94
C GLN A 443 12.02 -2.40 -8.84
N ASN A 444 12.12 -1.19 -8.30
CA ASN A 444 12.54 0.03 -9.01
C ASN A 444 14.05 0.11 -9.23
N LEU A 445 14.85 -0.64 -8.45
CA LEU A 445 16.32 -0.68 -8.53
C LEU A 445 16.87 -2.02 -9.07
N ALA A 446 16.14 -2.65 -10.01
CA ALA A 446 16.49 -3.98 -10.51
C ALA A 446 17.92 -4.09 -11.07
N GLU A 447 18.41 -3.04 -11.75
CA GLU A 447 19.78 -3.01 -12.30
C GLU A 447 20.85 -3.06 -11.20
N GLN A 448 20.67 -2.33 -10.10
CA GLN A 448 21.61 -2.36 -8.97
C GLN A 448 21.64 -3.75 -8.29
N PHE A 449 20.47 -4.38 -8.15
CA PHE A 449 20.39 -5.75 -7.65
C PHE A 449 21.10 -6.75 -8.58
N HIS A 450 20.97 -6.59 -9.90
CA HIS A 450 21.69 -7.41 -10.86
C HIS A 450 23.20 -7.17 -10.83
N ALA A 451 23.67 -5.95 -10.56
CA ALA A 451 25.08 -5.66 -10.37
C ALA A 451 25.66 -6.42 -9.15
N LEU A 452 24.94 -6.41 -8.01
CA LEU A 452 25.30 -7.19 -6.82
C LEU A 452 25.40 -8.69 -7.12
N LYS A 453 24.44 -9.25 -7.87
CA LYS A 453 24.46 -10.66 -8.29
C LYS A 453 25.74 -11.02 -9.04
N ASN A 454 26.19 -10.13 -9.93
CA ASN A 454 27.39 -10.38 -10.74
C ASN A 454 28.68 -10.19 -9.94
N GLN A 455 28.65 -9.36 -8.89
CA GLN A 455 29.79 -9.04 -8.06
C GLN A 455 30.05 -10.10 -6.98
N TYR A 456 29.00 -10.71 -6.42
CA TYR A 456 29.11 -11.60 -5.26
C TYR A 456 28.48 -12.98 -5.53
N GLN A 457 29.32 -14.02 -5.63
CA GLN A 457 28.89 -15.39 -5.95
C GLN A 457 28.02 -16.05 -4.88
N CYS A 458 28.08 -15.59 -3.62
CA CYS A 458 27.29 -16.12 -2.52
C CYS A 458 25.81 -15.74 -2.56
N LEU A 459 25.39 -14.84 -3.46
CA LEU A 459 24.01 -14.38 -3.59
C LEU A 459 23.29 -15.05 -4.78
N HIS A 460 22.27 -15.84 -4.48
CA HIS A 460 21.48 -16.57 -5.47
C HIS A 460 20.13 -15.91 -5.74
N PHE A 461 20.01 -15.22 -6.87
CA PHE A 461 18.76 -14.53 -7.22
C PHE A 461 17.73 -15.50 -7.82
N LEU A 462 16.57 -15.60 -7.17
CA LEU A 462 15.44 -16.40 -7.65
C LEU A 462 14.83 -15.78 -8.91
N SER A 463 14.26 -16.64 -9.76
CA SER A 463 13.56 -16.20 -10.97
C SER A 463 12.39 -15.26 -10.62
N GLY A 464 12.15 -14.28 -11.49
CA GLY A 464 10.97 -13.41 -11.41
C GLY A 464 9.66 -14.22 -11.40
N GLN A 465 9.65 -15.39 -12.06
CA GLN A 465 8.49 -16.29 -12.15
C GLN A 465 8.26 -17.15 -10.91
N THR A 466 9.24 -17.28 -10.01
CA THR A 466 9.05 -18.01 -8.75
C THR A 466 8.04 -17.25 -7.89
N THR A 467 6.96 -17.90 -7.45
CA THR A 467 6.00 -17.31 -6.53
C THR A 467 6.60 -17.17 -5.13
N VAL A 468 6.04 -16.29 -4.30
CA VAL A 468 6.48 -16.13 -2.91
C VAL A 468 6.30 -17.43 -2.12
N GLU A 469 5.15 -18.08 -2.28
CA GLU A 469 4.82 -19.39 -1.69
C GLU A 469 5.89 -20.44 -1.99
N LYS A 470 6.18 -20.67 -3.28
CA LYS A 470 7.22 -21.63 -3.69
C LYS A 470 8.59 -21.28 -3.14
N ALA A 471 8.91 -19.99 -3.05
CA ALA A 471 10.16 -19.56 -2.44
C ALA A 471 10.18 -19.88 -0.93
N LEU A 472 9.07 -19.69 -0.22
CA LEU A 472 8.95 -19.96 1.22
C LEU A 472 8.95 -21.45 1.56
N GLU A 473 8.38 -22.32 0.72
CA GLU A 473 8.44 -23.79 0.88
C GLU A 473 9.88 -24.27 1.04
N ASP A 474 10.76 -23.80 0.15
CA ASP A 474 12.19 -24.10 0.10
C ASP A 474 13.02 -23.35 1.16
N THR A 475 12.44 -22.39 1.87
CA THR A 475 13.18 -21.50 2.79
C THR A 475 13.23 -22.11 4.18
N ASP A 476 14.41 -22.09 4.81
CA ASP A 476 14.56 -22.45 6.22
C ASP A 476 14.34 -21.22 7.12
N ILE A 477 14.90 -20.07 6.70
CA ILE A 477 14.78 -18.79 7.42
C ILE A 477 14.36 -17.68 6.45
N CYS A 478 13.19 -17.09 6.69
CA CYS A 478 12.68 -15.96 5.93
C CYS A 478 13.33 -14.65 6.41
N VAL A 479 13.83 -13.81 5.51
CA VAL A 479 14.48 -12.55 5.86
C VAL A 479 13.82 -11.40 5.12
N SER A 480 13.43 -10.34 5.84
CA SER A 480 12.93 -9.10 5.24
C SER A 480 13.08 -7.93 6.22
N MET A 481 12.74 -6.71 5.81
CA MET A 481 12.77 -5.51 6.68
C MET A 481 11.37 -5.11 7.17
N SER A 482 10.42 -4.99 6.24
CA SER A 482 9.06 -4.49 6.50
C SER A 482 8.00 -5.20 5.64
N SER A 483 8.34 -6.36 5.08
CA SER A 483 7.43 -7.08 4.19
C SER A 483 6.44 -7.95 4.95
N SER A 484 5.20 -8.00 4.45
CA SER A 484 4.15 -8.92 4.91
C SER A 484 4.53 -10.39 4.70
N VAL A 485 5.54 -10.69 3.88
CA VAL A 485 6.04 -12.06 3.69
C VAL A 485 6.55 -12.69 5.00
N LEU A 486 6.95 -11.89 5.98
CA LEU A 486 7.33 -12.36 7.31
C LEU A 486 6.12 -12.82 8.13
N ALA A 487 4.92 -12.38 7.78
CA ALA A 487 3.68 -12.99 8.27
C ALA A 487 3.36 -14.27 7.48
N GLU A 488 3.65 -14.30 6.17
CA GLU A 488 3.39 -15.48 5.30
C GLU A 488 4.23 -16.66 5.75
N SER A 489 5.47 -16.39 6.15
CA SER A 489 6.35 -17.40 6.71
C SER A 489 5.77 -18.02 7.99
N LEU A 490 5.10 -17.24 8.86
CA LEU A 490 4.47 -17.78 10.08
C LEU A 490 3.36 -18.78 9.77
N LEU A 491 2.58 -18.54 8.70
CA LEU A 491 1.51 -19.45 8.28
C LEU A 491 2.06 -20.79 7.80
N LEU A 492 3.26 -20.77 7.23
CA LEU A 492 3.99 -21.96 6.80
C LEU A 492 4.88 -22.54 7.90
N GLY A 493 4.82 -21.99 9.13
CA GLY A 493 5.65 -22.43 10.25
C GLY A 493 7.14 -22.22 10.00
N LYS A 494 7.52 -21.16 9.29
CA LYS A 494 8.91 -20.79 8.97
C LYS A 494 9.35 -19.61 9.82
N MET A 495 10.54 -19.74 10.42
CA MET A 495 11.14 -18.70 11.25
C MET A 495 11.52 -17.47 10.42
N GLY A 496 11.23 -16.27 10.93
CA GLY A 496 11.52 -15.00 10.26
C GLY A 496 12.54 -14.12 10.99
N MET A 497 13.34 -13.40 10.21
CA MET A 497 14.24 -12.33 10.62
C MET A 497 13.77 -10.98 10.06
N ILE A 498 13.64 -10.00 10.94
CA ILE A 498 13.34 -8.61 10.63
C ILE A 498 14.64 -7.82 10.70
N VAL A 499 15.17 -7.36 9.56
CA VAL A 499 16.43 -6.62 9.50
C VAL A 499 16.16 -5.11 9.65
N ASP A 500 16.78 -4.48 10.65
CA ASP A 500 16.70 -3.04 10.92
C ASP A 500 18.05 -2.47 11.39
N ILE A 501 19.09 -2.74 10.60
CA ILE A 501 20.48 -2.37 10.92
C ILE A 501 20.75 -0.85 11.00
N ASP A 502 19.84 -0.02 10.49
CA ASP A 502 19.93 1.44 10.52
C ASP A 502 18.89 2.10 11.45
N GLY A 503 18.05 1.31 12.12
CA GLY A 503 17.00 1.76 13.05
C GLY A 503 15.84 2.52 12.39
N LYS A 504 15.69 2.46 11.06
CA LYS A 504 14.69 3.26 10.32
C LYS A 504 13.40 2.51 10.01
N SER A 505 13.31 1.21 10.30
CA SER A 505 12.08 0.42 10.16
C SER A 505 11.21 0.43 11.41
N GLU A 506 11.61 1.12 12.49
CA GLU A 506 10.95 1.04 13.80
C GLU A 506 9.43 1.27 13.74
N HIS A 507 8.95 2.18 12.88
CA HIS A 507 7.51 2.39 12.67
C HIS A 507 6.80 1.14 12.09
N ALA A 508 7.32 0.57 11.01
CA ALA A 508 6.72 -0.61 10.38
C ALA A 508 6.78 -1.83 11.30
N ILE A 509 7.88 -1.96 12.05
CA ILE A 509 8.11 -3.06 12.99
C ILE A 509 7.16 -2.95 14.19
N SER A 510 7.13 -1.81 14.87
CA SER A 510 6.45 -1.68 16.16
C SER A 510 4.99 -1.21 16.06
N ILE A 511 4.69 -0.28 15.15
CA ILE A 511 3.38 0.37 15.07
C ILE A 511 2.46 -0.39 14.11
N GLU A 512 2.94 -0.70 12.91
CA GLU A 512 2.13 -1.43 11.92
C GLU A 512 2.07 -2.93 12.24
N ASN A 513 3.09 -3.47 12.91
CA ASN A 513 3.18 -4.89 13.25
C ASN A 513 3.06 -5.82 12.01
N THR A 514 3.48 -5.35 10.84
CA THR A 514 3.43 -6.10 9.55
C THR A 514 4.28 -7.36 9.60
N CYS A 515 5.38 -7.32 10.35
CA CYS A 515 6.37 -8.38 10.42
C CYS A 515 6.30 -9.25 11.68
N PHE A 516 5.33 -9.00 12.56
CA PHE A 516 5.12 -9.75 13.81
C PHE A 516 6.40 -9.88 14.69
N PRO A 517 7.08 -8.79 15.10
CA PRO A 517 8.26 -8.82 15.97
C PRO A 517 8.08 -9.52 17.33
N GLN A 518 6.84 -9.73 17.77
CA GLN A 518 6.51 -10.53 18.96
C GLN A 518 6.74 -12.03 18.74
N ILE A 519 6.76 -12.49 17.48
CA ILE A 519 7.09 -13.86 17.10
C ILE A 519 8.46 -13.92 16.42
N ASN A 520 8.66 -13.12 15.37
CA ASN A 520 9.91 -13.02 14.60
C ASN A 520 11.01 -12.27 15.36
N PHE A 521 12.24 -12.30 14.85
CA PHE A 521 13.40 -11.70 15.51
C PHE A 521 13.84 -10.42 14.83
N VAL A 522 13.93 -9.32 15.58
CA VAL A 522 14.47 -8.04 15.09
C VAL A 522 15.99 -8.04 15.22
N ILE A 523 16.67 -7.81 14.10
CA ILE A 523 18.11 -7.83 13.93
C ILE A 523 18.58 -6.40 13.68
N ARG A 524 19.38 -5.87 14.60
CA ARG A 524 19.91 -4.49 14.59
C ARG A 524 21.38 -4.44 14.21
N THR A 525 22.09 -5.57 14.21
CA THR A 525 23.50 -5.63 13.84
C THR A 525 23.82 -6.85 12.97
N MET A 526 24.94 -6.82 12.26
CA MET A 526 25.43 -7.99 11.50
C MET A 526 25.87 -9.13 12.42
N ASP A 527 26.35 -8.83 13.63
CA ASP A 527 26.71 -9.84 14.61
C ASP A 527 25.48 -10.62 15.09
N GLU A 528 24.37 -9.91 15.36
CA GLU A 528 23.08 -10.54 15.68
C GLU A 528 22.58 -11.41 14.52
N PHE A 529 22.71 -10.93 13.27
CA PHE A 529 22.32 -11.66 12.07
C PHE A 529 23.03 -13.02 11.99
N TRP A 530 24.37 -13.01 12.09
CA TRP A 530 25.17 -14.24 11.98
C TRP A 530 25.02 -15.15 13.20
N ASN A 531 24.92 -14.58 14.41
CA ASN A 531 24.67 -15.33 15.64
C ASN A 531 23.38 -16.16 15.56
N MET A 532 22.32 -15.61 14.96
CA MET A 532 21.05 -16.33 14.80
C MET A 532 21.14 -17.48 13.80
N ILE A 533 21.97 -17.36 12.75
CA ILE A 533 22.21 -18.43 11.77
C ILE A 533 23.02 -19.58 12.40
N GLU A 534 24.07 -19.23 13.13
CA GLU A 534 24.96 -20.18 13.79
C GLU A 534 24.24 -20.92 14.93
N ASN A 535 23.41 -20.21 15.71
CA ASN A 535 22.63 -20.76 16.83
C ASN A 535 21.16 -21.06 16.47
N ARG A 536 20.89 -21.38 15.20
CA ARG A 536 19.53 -21.50 14.64
C ARG A 536 18.58 -22.43 15.41
N GLN A 537 19.06 -23.49 16.05
CA GLN A 537 18.19 -24.39 16.84
C GLN A 537 17.67 -23.75 18.12
N THR A 538 18.51 -22.92 18.77
CA THR A 538 18.12 -22.14 19.94
C THR A 538 17.03 -21.14 19.56
N PHE A 539 17.26 -20.40 18.47
CA PHE A 539 16.29 -19.44 17.96
C PHE A 539 15.01 -20.10 17.44
N TRP A 540 15.09 -21.30 16.87
CA TRP A 540 13.92 -22.10 16.50
C TRP A 540 13.06 -22.46 17.71
N SER A 541 13.69 -22.92 18.80
CA SER A 541 12.98 -23.24 20.04
C SER A 541 12.29 -22.00 20.63
N MET A 542 12.99 -20.85 20.60
CA MET A 542 12.42 -19.56 21.02
C MET A 542 11.27 -19.12 20.11
N PHE A 543 11.37 -19.34 18.80
CA PHE A 543 10.32 -19.04 17.83
C PHE A 543 9.05 -19.84 18.14
N GLN A 544 9.18 -21.15 18.36
CA GLN A 544 8.04 -22.02 18.72
C GLN A 544 7.38 -21.58 20.02
N GLN A 545 8.18 -21.22 21.04
CA GLN A 545 7.66 -20.70 22.30
C GLN A 545 6.88 -19.39 22.12
N ARG A 546 7.46 -18.41 21.40
CA ARG A 546 6.81 -17.12 21.12
C ARG A 546 5.54 -17.29 20.30
N TYR A 547 5.57 -18.18 19.31
CA TYR A 547 4.41 -18.55 18.52
C TYR A 547 3.30 -19.03 19.45
N GLN A 548 3.54 -20.07 20.27
CA GLN A 548 2.53 -20.60 21.19
C GLN A 548 1.98 -19.55 22.14
N GLN A 549 2.86 -18.76 22.79
CA GLN A 549 2.46 -17.70 23.72
C GLN A 549 1.60 -16.62 23.06
N TYR A 550 1.87 -16.27 21.81
CA TYR A 550 1.07 -15.30 21.06
C TYR A 550 -0.37 -15.80 20.85
N PHE A 551 -0.57 -17.11 20.66
CA PHE A 551 -1.90 -17.70 20.47
C PHE A 551 -2.65 -17.95 21.78
N ASP A 552 -1.96 -18.37 22.83
CA ASP A 552 -2.59 -18.56 24.14
C ASP A 552 -3.24 -17.26 24.66
N GLN A 553 -2.72 -16.09 24.27
CA GLN A 553 -3.25 -14.77 24.63
C GLN A 553 -4.59 -14.41 23.95
N VAL A 554 -4.95 -15.09 22.86
CA VAL A 554 -6.12 -14.74 22.04
C VAL A 554 -7.37 -15.52 22.47
N GLY A 555 -7.20 -16.70 23.05
CA GLY A 555 -8.26 -17.70 23.18
C GLY A 555 -8.53 -18.38 21.82
N GLU A 556 -8.76 -19.68 21.82
CA GLU A 556 -8.85 -20.53 20.60
C GLU A 556 -10.01 -20.19 19.63
N THR A 557 -10.85 -19.20 19.92
CA THR A 557 -12.01 -18.86 19.08
C THR A 557 -11.66 -17.89 17.97
N THR A 558 -11.73 -18.36 16.73
CA THR A 558 -11.71 -17.49 15.55
C THR A 558 -13.15 -16.99 15.26
N ASP A 559 -13.41 -15.70 15.51
CA ASP A 559 -14.76 -15.08 15.45
C ASP A 559 -15.54 -15.42 14.16
N TRP A 560 -14.85 -15.56 13.04
CA TRP A 560 -15.44 -15.78 11.73
C TRP A 560 -16.02 -17.20 11.53
N GLN A 561 -15.47 -18.23 12.18
CA GLN A 561 -15.99 -19.61 12.07
C GLN A 561 -17.39 -19.69 12.66
N ILE A 562 -17.60 -19.00 13.78
CA ILE A 562 -18.89 -18.85 14.43
C ILE A 562 -19.85 -18.08 13.50
N GLU A 563 -19.40 -16.95 12.97
CA GLU A 563 -20.24 -16.07 12.15
C GLU A 563 -20.72 -16.71 10.82
N LEU A 564 -19.92 -17.57 10.18
CA LEU A 564 -20.34 -18.28 8.96
C LEU A 564 -21.11 -19.57 9.26
N GLY A 565 -20.96 -20.15 10.47
CA GLY A 565 -21.67 -21.35 10.92
C GLY A 565 -23.07 -21.10 11.50
N GLU A 566 -23.36 -19.88 11.96
CA GLU A 566 -24.66 -19.51 12.58
C GLU A 566 -25.81 -19.25 11.59
N GLN A 567 -25.60 -19.40 10.27
CA GLN A 567 -26.68 -19.33 9.28
C GLN A 567 -27.09 -20.73 8.80
N ASN A 568 -27.89 -21.42 9.63
CA ASN A 568 -28.73 -22.54 9.21
C ASN A 568 -30.20 -22.13 9.22
#